data_AF-X0SE97-F1
#
_entry.id   AF-X0SE97-F1
#
_cell.length_a   1.000
_cell.length_b   1.000
_cell.length_c   1.000
_cell.angle_alpha   90.00
_cell.angle_beta   90.00
_cell.angle_gamma   90.00
#
_symmetry.space_group_name_H-M   'P 1'
#
loop_
_entity.id
_entity.type
_entity.pdbx_description
1 polymer ?
#
loop_
_entity_poly.entity_id
_entity_poly.type
_entity_poly.pdbx_seq_one_letter_code
_entity_poly.pdbx_strand_id
1 'polypeptide(L)'
;PGKELPVARPDFFLRWKMCNKMKEVDPDVNFYSIRPLSHEFMNFVDGNRTIEEIANAVGYEYDMKIKGEHVLIYFTYFKDKGLLTFSHK
;
A
#
# COMPACT_ATOMS: atom_id res chain seq x y z
N PRO A 1 -18.28 19.16 15.04
CA PRO A 1 -18.18 17.68 15.04
C PRO A 1 -17.46 17.20 13.77
N GLY A 2 -16.20 16.78 13.91
CA GLY A 2 -15.44 16.25 12.78
C GLY A 2 -16.13 15.00 12.24
N LYS A 3 -16.43 14.98 10.94
CA LYS A 3 -16.88 13.76 10.28
C LYS A 3 -15.76 12.73 10.47
N GLU A 4 -16.07 11.57 11.06
CA GLU A 4 -15.17 10.43 11.00
C GLU A 4 -14.83 10.20 9.52
N LEU A 5 -13.55 10.34 9.18
CA LEU A 5 -13.08 9.93 7.87
C LEU A 5 -13.35 8.43 7.75
N PRO A 6 -13.99 7.96 6.67
CA PRO A 6 -14.24 6.55 6.49
C PRO A 6 -12.91 5.80 6.62
N VAL A 7 -12.85 4.82 7.53
CA VAL A 7 -11.63 4.03 7.70
C VAL A 7 -11.35 3.36 6.36
N ALA A 8 -10.27 3.80 5.73
CA ALA A 8 -9.78 3.30 4.46
C ALA A 8 -9.34 1.84 4.62
N ARG A 9 -10.29 0.89 4.57
CA ARG A 9 -10.00 -0.55 4.69
C ARG A 9 -9.91 -1.17 3.29
N PRO A 10 -8.79 -1.83 2.96
CA PRO A 10 -8.71 -2.59 1.71
C PRO A 10 -9.67 -3.77 1.77
N ASP A 11 -10.43 -3.97 0.69
CA ASP A 11 -11.32 -5.13 0.57
C ASP A 11 -10.54 -6.43 0.34
N PHE A 12 -11.25 -7.56 0.30
CA PHE A 12 -10.65 -8.87 0.05
C PHE A 12 -9.95 -8.94 -1.32
N PHE A 13 -10.58 -8.41 -2.37
CA PHE A 13 -10.08 -8.52 -3.75
C PHE A 13 -8.79 -7.73 -3.94
N LEU A 14 -8.71 -6.52 -3.37
CA LEU A 14 -7.48 -5.73 -3.36
C LEU A 14 -6.36 -6.49 -2.65
N ARG A 15 -6.61 -7.01 -1.44
CA ARG A 15 -5.60 -7.75 -0.69
C ARG A 15 -5.13 -9.01 -1.42
N TRP A 16 -6.06 -9.72 -2.07
CA TRP A 16 -5.74 -10.89 -2.86
C TRP A 16 -4.88 -10.55 -4.08
N LYS A 17 -5.24 -9.49 -4.80
CA LYS A 17 -4.46 -8.96 -5.94
C LYS A 17 -3.04 -8.59 -5.52
N MET A 18 -2.89 -7.85 -4.42
CA MET A 18 -1.58 -7.47 -3.87
C MET A 18 -0.77 -8.70 -3.48
N CYS A 19 -1.35 -9.65 -2.74
CA CYS A 19 -0.70 -10.89 -2.36
C CYS A 19 -0.11 -11.63 -3.58
N ASN A 20 -0.92 -11.83 -4.62
CA ASN A 20 -0.44 -12.55 -5.82
C ASN A 20 0.65 -11.77 -6.56
N LYS A 21 0.55 -10.45 -6.65
CA LYS A 21 1.58 -9.65 -7.32
C LYS A 21 2.89 -9.60 -6.54
N MET A 22 2.82 -9.42 -5.22
CA MET A 22 4.01 -9.40 -4.38
C MET A 22 4.71 -10.77 -4.38
N LYS A 23 3.95 -11.87 -4.43
CA LYS A 23 4.48 -13.23 -4.57
C LYS A 23 5.31 -13.47 -5.85
N GLU A 24 5.10 -12.69 -6.91
CA GLU A 24 5.92 -12.78 -8.13
C GLU A 24 7.36 -12.29 -7.89
N VAL A 25 7.60 -11.53 -6.82
CA VAL A 25 8.90 -10.93 -6.47
C VAL A 25 9.48 -11.54 -5.19
N ASP A 26 8.62 -11.90 -4.25
CA ASP A 26 8.97 -12.44 -2.95
C ASP A 26 8.06 -13.63 -2.60
N PRO A 27 8.53 -14.88 -2.76
CA PRO A 27 7.70 -16.07 -2.61
C PRO A 27 7.18 -16.31 -1.19
N ASP A 28 7.80 -15.69 -0.18
CA ASP A 28 7.44 -15.86 1.24
C ASP A 28 6.28 -14.97 1.66
N VAL A 29 5.90 -14.00 0.82
CA VAL A 29 4.68 -13.19 1.01
C VAL A 29 3.47 -14.11 1.16
N ASN A 30 2.62 -13.84 2.15
CA ASN A 30 1.32 -14.49 2.29
C ASN A 30 0.18 -13.48 2.43
N PHE A 31 -1.05 -13.95 2.26
CA PHE A 31 -2.24 -13.11 2.26
C PHE A 31 -2.42 -12.32 3.57
N TYR A 32 -2.04 -12.91 4.71
CA TYR A 32 -2.18 -12.25 6.02
C TYR A 32 -1.17 -11.12 6.23
N SER A 33 -0.02 -11.21 5.58
CA SER A 33 1.04 -10.19 5.60
C SER A 33 0.58 -8.89 4.91
N ILE A 34 -0.42 -8.95 4.02
CA ILE A 34 -0.92 -7.75 3.33
C ILE A 34 -1.56 -6.75 4.29
N ARG A 35 -2.17 -7.20 5.40
CA ARG A 35 -2.78 -6.29 6.36
C ARG A 35 -1.75 -5.35 7.01
N PRO A 36 -0.69 -5.84 7.70
CA PRO A 36 0.32 -4.94 8.26
C PRO A 36 1.01 -4.10 7.18
N LEU A 37 1.36 -4.68 6.03
CA LEU A 37 1.97 -3.93 4.93
C LEU A 37 1.10 -2.77 4.44
N SER A 38 -0.20 -3.00 4.25
CA SER A 38 -1.14 -1.96 3.81
C SER A 38 -1.29 -0.80 4.81
N HIS A 39 -1.19 -1.10 6.11
CA HIS A 39 -1.19 -0.06 7.15
C HIS A 39 0.09 0.76 7.08
N GLU A 40 1.25 0.12 6.95
CA GLU A 40 2.51 0.85 6.87
C GLU A 40 2.62 1.67 5.59
N PHE A 41 2.12 1.19 4.45
CA PHE A 41 2.02 2.03 3.26
C PHE A 41 1.30 3.36 3.56
N MET A 42 0.16 3.33 4.27
CA MET A 42 -0.55 4.55 4.66
C MET A 42 0.25 5.40 5.65
N ASN A 43 0.94 4.80 6.63
CA ASN A 43 1.73 5.53 7.62
C ASN A 43 2.87 6.34 6.98
N PHE A 44 3.42 5.87 5.86
CA PHE A 44 4.46 6.57 5.12
C PHE A 44 3.95 7.69 4.19
N VAL A 45 2.63 7.84 4.01
CA VAL A 45 2.04 8.91 3.21
C VAL A 45 2.13 10.24 3.95
N ASP A 46 3.08 11.08 3.54
CA ASP A 46 3.32 12.42 4.09
C ASP A 46 3.14 13.55 3.06
N GLY A 47 2.76 13.21 1.82
CA GLY A 47 2.64 14.14 0.69
C GLY A 47 3.96 14.51 0.00
N ASN A 48 5.11 14.07 0.52
CA ASN A 48 6.43 14.36 -0.03
C ASN A 48 7.13 13.12 -0.60
N ARG A 49 6.85 11.93 -0.06
CA ARG A 49 7.44 10.68 -0.54
C ARG A 49 6.81 10.23 -1.86
N THR A 50 7.66 9.78 -2.76
CA THR A 50 7.29 9.04 -3.97
C THR A 50 6.84 7.62 -3.61
N ILE A 51 6.11 6.99 -4.52
CA ILE A 51 5.67 5.59 -4.39
C ILE A 51 6.85 4.65 -4.16
N GLU A 52 7.98 4.90 -4.84
CA GLU A 52 9.18 4.07 -4.74
C GLU A 52 9.88 4.25 -3.39
N GLU A 53 9.93 5.48 -2.85
CA GLU A 53 10.46 5.74 -1.51
C GLU A 53 9.64 5.02 -0.43
N ILE A 54 8.30 5.00 -0.56
CA ILE A 54 7.41 4.26 0.35
C ILE A 54 7.67 2.75 0.27
N ALA A 55 7.78 2.21 -0.95
CA ALA A 55 8.07 0.79 -1.17
C ALA A 55 9.40 0.36 -0.54
N ASN A 56 10.45 1.16 -0.74
CA ASN A 56 11.78 0.89 -0.18
C ASN A 56 11.77 0.97 1.35
N ALA A 57 11.09 1.96 1.93
CA ALA A 57 11.02 2.11 3.38
C ALA A 57 10.30 0.93 4.04
N VAL A 58 9.11 0.56 3.55
CA VAL A 58 8.36 -0.57 4.10
C VAL A 58 9.05 -1.90 3.81
N GLY A 59 9.63 -2.07 2.61
CA GLY A 59 10.40 -3.26 2.29
C GLY A 59 11.57 -3.47 3.25
N TYR A 60 12.28 -2.39 3.59
CA TYR A 60 13.36 -2.41 4.57
C TYR A 60 12.87 -2.77 5.98
N GLU A 61 11.75 -2.21 6.44
CA GLU A 61 11.21 -2.48 7.79
C GLU A 61 10.78 -3.94 8.00
N TYR A 62 10.30 -4.61 6.95
CA TYR A 62 9.80 -5.98 7.02
C TYR A 62 10.78 -7.03 6.50
N ASP A 63 11.97 -6.63 6.03
CA ASP A 63 12.91 -7.49 5.31
C ASP A 63 12.24 -8.21 4.12
N MET A 64 11.49 -7.46 3.32
CA MET A 64 10.69 -7.97 2.20
C MET A 64 11.00 -7.23 0.90
N LYS A 65 10.95 -7.94 -0.23
CA LYS A 65 11.09 -7.29 -1.54
C LYS A 65 9.76 -6.67 -1.96
N ILE A 66 9.67 -5.35 -1.81
CA ILE A 66 8.51 -4.56 -2.21
C ILE A 66 8.91 -3.59 -3.32
N LYS A 67 8.19 -3.61 -4.44
CA LYS A 67 8.37 -2.67 -5.55
C LYS A 67 7.32 -1.55 -5.48
N GLY A 68 7.62 -0.39 -6.05
CA GLY A 68 6.66 0.72 -6.16
C GLY A 68 5.33 0.31 -6.80
N GLU A 69 5.32 -0.59 -7.77
CA GLU A 69 4.09 -1.08 -8.40
C GLU A 69 3.11 -1.75 -7.42
N HIS A 70 3.62 -2.41 -6.36
CA HIS A 70 2.79 -3.01 -5.32
C HIS A 70 2.08 -1.94 -4.47
N VAL A 71 2.81 -0.88 -4.13
CA VAL A 71 2.29 0.28 -3.39
C VAL A 71 1.31 1.06 -4.26
N LEU A 72 1.61 1.22 -5.56
CA LEU A 72 0.75 1.89 -6.52
C LEU A 72 -0.61 1.20 -6.67
N ILE A 73 -0.66 -0.14 -6.68
CA ILE A 73 -1.93 -0.90 -6.69
C ILE A 73 -2.80 -0.49 -5.51
N TYR A 74 -2.21 -0.40 -4.32
CA TYR A 74 -2.90 -0.05 -3.09
C TYR A 74 -3.44 1.38 -3.12
N PHE A 75 -2.60 2.37 -3.42
CA PHE A 75 -3.05 3.77 -3.42
C PHE A 75 -3.98 4.12 -4.58
N THR A 76 -3.84 3.47 -5.74
CA THR A 76 -4.77 3.67 -6.85
C THR A 76 -6.20 3.30 -6.44
N TYR A 77 -6.37 2.21 -5.69
CA TYR A 77 -7.68 1.82 -5.17
C TYR A 77 -8.30 2.90 -4.27
N PHE A 78 -7.52 3.56 -3.41
CA PHE A 78 -8.02 4.64 -2.57
C PHE A 78 -8.21 5.96 -3.32
N LYS A 79 -7.39 6.23 -4.33
CA LYS A 79 -7.59 7.34 -5.24
C LYS A 79 -8.91 7.21 -6.01
N ASP A 80 -9.22 6.03 -6.52
CA ASP A 80 -10.46 5.77 -7.26
C ASP A 80 -11.70 5.88 -6.38
N LYS A 81 -11.52 5.78 -5.05
CA LYS A 81 -12.55 6.04 -4.03
C LYS A 81 -12.60 7.50 -3.55
N GLY A 82 -11.76 8.38 -4.08
CA GLY A 82 -11.68 9.78 -3.67
C GLY A 82 -11.04 10.01 -2.30
N LEU A 83 -10.29 9.03 -1.77
CA LEU A 83 -9.65 9.10 -0.45
C LEU A 83 -8.17 9.53 -0.53
N LEU A 84 -7.56 9.47 -1.70
CA LEU A 84 -6.20 9.91 -1.97
C LEU A 84 -6.11 10.64 -3.31
N THR A 85 -5.08 11.46 -3.48
CA THR A 85 -4.72 12.09 -4.75
C THR A 85 -3.23 11.89 -5.00
N PHE A 86 -2.84 11.73 -6.27
CA PHE A 86 -1.43 11.75 -6.64
C PHE A 86 -1.03 13.14 -7.11
N SER A 87 0.15 13.57 -6.68
CA SER A 87 0.86 14.73 -7.23
C SER A 87 2.06 14.22 -8.03
N HIS A 88 2.46 14.99 -9.04
CA HIS A 88 3.75 14.81 -9.69
C HIS A 88 4.79 15.60 -8.91
N LYS A 89 5.93 14.97 -8.66
CA LYS A 89 7.10 15.57 -8.03
C LYS A 89 8.12 15.92 -9.11
#